data_AF-A0A838FUT3-F1
#
_entry.id   AF-A0A838FUT3-F1
#
_cell.length_a   1.000
_cell.length_b   1.000
_cell.length_c   1.000
_cell.angle_alpha   90.00
_cell.angle_beta   90.00
_cell.angle_gamma   90.00
#
_symmetry.space_group_name_H-M   'P 1'
#
loop_
_entity.id
_entity.type
_entity.pdbx_description
1 polymer ?
#
loop_
_entity_poly.entity_id
_entity_poly.type
_entity_poly.pdbx_seq_one_letter_code
_entity_poly.pdbx_strand_id
1 'polypeptide(L)'
;MKYPVSLLLCGFLAVASVRAETLGVVEVDEPAVKLNLDTSSIAGDLRLAQVTAEEEAAEKVQPDIHYVPTPQELVNAMLQMAAVTKDDLLYDLGSGDGRLVITAAQKYGARGIGIDIDPQRIAEAKENAAEAKVEDKVEFRRADLFTSDFSDANVITLYLLDTLNRKLRPQLFQQVQPGTRIVSHAFRMGDWDPDAERTLKIKGSEYNAYYWVIPANMSGRWKVSGGEGGAGIPETVTVEQTFQKITVRSGAGEDGEVIGDGTVNGKSFTLTMKKEGKGKGGVFKGKIDDNSIEASGKGGAWKAEREAGTEKPLDPATDSD
;
A
#
# COMPACT_ATOMS: atom_id res chain seq x y z
N MET A 1 -34.87 -44.42 -12.70
CA MET A 1 -34.41 -45.67 -13.34
C MET A 1 -32.92 -45.80 -13.11
N LYS A 2 -32.54 -46.78 -12.28
CA LYS A 2 -31.17 -47.23 -12.04
C LYS A 2 -30.92 -48.41 -12.98
N TYR A 3 -29.77 -48.48 -13.63
CA TYR A 3 -29.00 -49.70 -13.92
C TYR A 3 -27.57 -49.33 -14.36
N PRO A 4 -26.53 -49.72 -13.59
CA PRO A 4 -25.13 -49.81 -14.00
C PRO A 4 -24.80 -51.26 -14.44
N VAL A 5 -23.60 -51.53 -14.98
CA VAL A 5 -22.76 -52.76 -14.80
C VAL A 5 -21.57 -52.76 -15.79
N SER A 6 -20.35 -52.85 -15.26
CA SER A 6 -19.30 -53.83 -15.63
C SER A 6 -18.08 -53.53 -14.75
N LEU A 7 -17.86 -54.21 -13.62
CA LEU A 7 -17.17 -55.49 -13.46
C LEU A 7 -15.76 -55.50 -14.09
N LEU A 8 -14.72 -55.34 -13.26
CA LEU A 8 -13.56 -56.22 -13.32
C LEU A 8 -13.00 -56.45 -11.91
N LEU A 9 -12.78 -57.73 -11.64
CA LEU A 9 -12.40 -58.35 -10.38
C LEU A 9 -10.96 -58.85 -10.52
N CYS A 10 -10.09 -58.53 -9.57
CA CYS A 10 -8.84 -59.23 -9.20
C CYS A 10 -8.20 -58.35 -8.10
N GLY A 11 -7.85 -58.78 -6.89
CA GLY A 11 -7.66 -60.09 -6.29
C GLY A 11 -6.55 -59.93 -5.24
N PHE A 12 -6.72 -60.60 -4.11
CA PHE A 12 -5.73 -60.91 -3.06
C PHE A 12 -5.50 -59.95 -1.86
N LEU A 13 -6.04 -60.44 -0.74
CA LEU A 13 -5.56 -60.36 0.64
C LEU A 13 -4.03 -60.38 0.79
N ALA A 14 -3.51 -59.56 1.70
CA ALA A 14 -2.69 -60.04 2.82
C ALA A 14 -2.60 -58.94 3.90
N VAL A 15 -3.18 -59.21 5.07
CA VAL A 15 -2.96 -58.46 6.31
C VAL A 15 -1.75 -59.09 7.00
N ALA A 16 -0.69 -58.30 7.23
CA ALA A 16 0.42 -58.69 8.09
C ALA A 16 0.56 -57.66 9.22
N SER A 17 0.12 -58.10 10.39
CA SER A 17 0.37 -57.46 11.68
C SER A 17 1.86 -57.57 12.01
N VAL A 18 2.53 -56.44 12.27
CA VAL A 18 3.90 -56.43 12.79
C VAL A 18 3.82 -56.39 14.30
N ARG A 19 4.23 -57.51 14.91
CA ARG A 19 4.51 -57.61 16.35
C ARG A 19 5.82 -56.87 16.66
N ALA A 20 5.80 -56.09 17.74
CA ALA A 20 7.01 -55.60 18.37
C ALA A 20 7.69 -56.75 19.12
N GLU A 21 8.88 -57.15 18.67
CA GLU A 21 9.78 -58.03 19.41
C GLU A 21 10.89 -57.20 20.07
N THR A 22 11.08 -57.48 21.35
CA THR A 22 12.15 -57.01 22.23
C THR A 22 13.49 -57.61 21.85
N LEU A 23 14.49 -56.76 21.60
CA LEU A 23 15.94 -57.02 21.60
C LEU A 23 16.56 -55.77 22.22
N GLY A 24 17.15 -55.81 23.41
CA GLY A 24 18.44 -56.45 23.67
C GLY A 24 19.39 -55.31 24.07
N VAL A 25 19.60 -55.13 25.37
CA VAL A 25 20.46 -54.10 25.95
C VAL A 25 21.90 -54.42 25.57
N VAL A 26 22.57 -53.49 24.88
CA VAL A 26 24.03 -53.51 24.70
C VAL A 26 24.63 -52.73 25.85
N GLU A 27 25.36 -53.44 26.70
CA GLU A 27 26.17 -52.91 27.79
C GLU A 27 27.44 -52.30 27.19
N VAL A 28 27.66 -51.01 27.42
CA VAL A 28 28.92 -50.32 27.10
C VAL A 28 29.52 -49.86 28.43
N ASP A 29 30.64 -50.47 28.78
CA ASP A 29 31.41 -50.24 29.98
C ASP A 29 32.35 -49.04 29.72
N GLU A 30 32.01 -47.86 30.26
CA GLU A 30 32.89 -46.68 30.29
C GLU A 30 33.42 -46.45 31.72
N PRO A 31 34.69 -46.02 31.88
CA PRO A 31 35.29 -45.83 33.18
C PRO A 31 34.69 -44.60 33.89
N ALA A 32 34.38 -44.78 35.18
CA ALA A 32 33.88 -43.73 36.05
C ALA A 32 34.88 -42.56 36.17
N VAL A 33 34.60 -41.46 35.48
CA VAL A 33 35.18 -40.14 35.78
C VAL A 33 34.35 -39.52 36.92
N LYS A 34 34.94 -39.43 38.12
CA LYS A 34 34.38 -38.62 39.21
C LYS A 34 34.53 -37.15 38.87
N LEU A 35 33.47 -36.52 38.38
CA LEU A 35 33.31 -35.08 38.38
C LEU A 35 32.62 -34.66 39.68
N ASN A 36 33.38 -33.99 40.55
CA ASN A 36 32.80 -33.17 41.61
C ASN A 36 32.00 -32.05 40.93
N LEU A 37 30.68 -32.11 41.02
CA LEU A 37 29.79 -31.01 40.64
C LEU A 37 29.87 -29.94 41.72
N ASP A 38 30.63 -28.88 41.44
CA ASP A 38 30.45 -27.60 42.10
C ASP A 38 29.19 -26.94 41.51
N THR A 39 28.12 -26.87 42.30
CA THR A 39 26.78 -26.43 41.85
C THR A 39 26.64 -24.92 41.72
N SER A 40 27.75 -24.19 41.62
CA SER A 40 27.77 -22.72 41.55
C SER A 40 27.82 -22.13 40.13
N SER A 41 27.92 -22.94 39.06
CA SER A 41 28.17 -22.42 37.69
C SER A 41 27.09 -22.71 36.62
N ILE A 42 25.96 -23.36 36.95
CA ILE A 42 24.90 -23.69 35.97
C ILE A 42 23.88 -22.56 35.72
N ALA A 43 24.07 -21.38 36.32
CA ALA A 43 23.20 -20.22 36.08
C ALA A 43 23.52 -19.47 34.76
N GLY A 44 24.70 -19.68 34.17
CA GLY A 44 25.15 -18.98 32.96
C GLY A 44 24.62 -19.60 31.66
N ASP A 45 24.66 -20.93 31.54
CA ASP A 45 24.37 -21.62 30.28
C ASP A 45 22.88 -21.84 30.02
N LEU A 46 22.03 -21.77 31.05
CA LEU A 46 20.57 -21.77 30.86
C LEU A 46 20.06 -20.46 30.24
N ARG A 47 20.79 -19.35 30.41
CA ARG A 47 20.39 -18.06 29.84
C ARG A 47 20.71 -17.97 28.35
N LEU A 48 21.79 -18.61 27.87
CA LEU A 48 22.14 -18.53 26.44
C LEU A 48 21.19 -19.34 25.55
N ALA A 49 20.70 -20.49 26.03
CA ALA A 49 19.74 -21.31 25.29
C ALA A 49 18.29 -20.75 25.35
N GLN A 50 17.94 -19.99 26.39
CA GLN A 50 16.63 -19.32 26.47
C GLN A 50 16.55 -18.09 25.56
N VAL A 51 17.65 -17.33 25.41
CA VAL A 51 17.69 -16.16 24.53
C VAL A 51 17.55 -16.56 23.05
N THR A 52 18.03 -17.74 22.64
CA THR A 52 17.87 -18.23 21.25
C THR A 52 16.46 -18.74 20.92
N ALA A 53 15.66 -19.12 21.91
CA ALA A 53 14.31 -19.66 21.69
C ALA A 53 13.21 -18.59 21.69
N GLU A 54 13.45 -17.44 22.35
CA GLU A 54 12.49 -16.33 22.40
C GLU A 54 12.47 -15.50 21.10
N GLU A 55 13.55 -15.47 20.31
CA GLU A 55 13.56 -14.81 18.99
C GLU A 55 12.80 -15.59 17.89
N GLU A 56 12.62 -16.91 18.03
CA GLU A 56 11.85 -17.74 17.09
C GLU A 56 10.36 -17.86 17.45
N ALA A 57 9.95 -17.41 18.64
CA ALA A 57 8.55 -17.34 19.05
C ALA A 57 7.90 -16.01 18.65
N ALA A 58 8.23 -15.47 17.47
CA ALA A 58 7.36 -14.51 16.82
C ALA A 58 6.02 -15.22 16.55
N GLU A 59 5.02 -14.88 17.35
CA GLU A 59 3.64 -15.36 17.27
C GLU A 59 3.27 -15.63 15.81
N LYS A 60 2.84 -16.86 15.51
CA LYS A 60 2.34 -17.23 14.19
C LYS A 60 1.03 -16.49 13.96
N VAL A 61 1.11 -15.21 13.61
CA VAL A 61 0.00 -14.45 13.05
C VAL A 61 -0.31 -15.13 11.74
N GLN A 62 -1.32 -16.00 11.75
CA GLN A 62 -1.82 -16.57 10.51
C GLN A 62 -2.48 -15.42 9.75
N PRO A 63 -2.08 -15.15 8.50
CA PRO A 63 -2.74 -14.13 7.73
C PRO A 63 -4.21 -14.50 7.55
N ASP A 64 -5.12 -13.58 7.86
CA ASP A 64 -6.57 -13.75 7.69
C ASP A 64 -6.98 -13.92 6.21
N ILE A 65 -6.02 -13.84 5.28
CA ILE A 65 -6.22 -13.78 3.83
C ILE A 65 -5.37 -14.86 3.16
N HIS A 66 -6.01 -15.62 2.26
CA HIS A 66 -5.32 -16.60 1.42
C HIS A 66 -4.49 -15.89 0.35
N TYR A 67 -3.23 -16.29 0.21
CA TYR A 67 -2.36 -15.75 -0.83
C TYR A 67 -2.86 -16.11 -2.23
N VAL A 68 -3.15 -15.09 -3.03
CA VAL A 68 -3.41 -15.20 -4.47
C VAL A 68 -2.51 -14.20 -5.18
N PRO A 69 -1.66 -14.62 -6.13
CA PRO A 69 -0.79 -13.70 -6.81
C PRO A 69 -1.49 -12.88 -7.91
N THR A 70 -1.03 -11.64 -8.09
CA THR A 70 -1.39 -10.81 -9.26
C THR A 70 -0.78 -11.40 -10.54
N PRO A 71 -1.56 -11.67 -11.62
CA PRO A 71 -1.01 -12.16 -12.88
C PRO A 71 0.03 -11.22 -13.48
N GLN A 72 1.09 -11.76 -14.08
CA GLN A 72 2.25 -10.97 -14.54
C GLN A 72 1.88 -9.88 -15.58
N GLU A 73 0.89 -10.14 -16.43
CA GLU A 73 0.40 -9.15 -17.39
C GLU A 73 -0.25 -7.96 -16.69
N LEU A 74 -0.96 -8.19 -15.59
CA LEU A 74 -1.52 -7.13 -14.77
C LEU A 74 -0.43 -6.40 -13.96
N VAL A 75 0.55 -7.13 -13.40
CA VAL A 75 1.74 -6.53 -12.76
C VAL A 75 2.38 -5.49 -13.68
N ASN A 76 2.63 -5.86 -14.94
CA ASN A 76 3.22 -4.97 -15.93
C ASN A 76 2.36 -3.73 -16.18
N ALA A 77 1.04 -3.90 -16.30
CA ALA A 77 0.12 -2.80 -16.52
C ALA A 77 0.00 -1.88 -15.31
N MET A 78 0.01 -2.41 -14.09
CA MET A 78 0.00 -1.64 -12.85
C MET A 78 1.24 -0.74 -12.74
N LEU A 79 2.43 -1.30 -12.95
CA LEU A 79 3.68 -0.53 -12.91
C LEU A 79 3.75 0.52 -14.04
N GLN A 80 3.18 0.21 -15.21
CA GLN A 80 3.05 1.18 -16.30
C GLN A 80 2.08 2.32 -15.94
N MET A 81 0.94 2.02 -15.31
CA MET A 81 -0.04 3.02 -14.87
C MET A 81 0.56 3.95 -13.81
N ALA A 82 1.38 3.42 -12.89
CA ALA A 82 2.14 4.21 -11.94
C ALA A 82 3.31 5.00 -12.57
N ALA A 83 3.58 4.82 -13.87
CA ALA A 83 4.72 5.42 -14.55
C ALA A 83 6.01 5.24 -13.74
N VAL A 84 6.27 4.01 -13.27
CA VAL A 84 7.43 3.69 -12.43
C VAL A 84 8.72 4.00 -13.19
N THR A 85 9.68 4.62 -12.50
CA THR A 85 10.99 4.98 -13.02
C THR A 85 12.10 4.47 -12.09
N LYS A 86 13.36 4.56 -12.55
CA LYS A 86 14.54 4.22 -11.74
C LYS A 86 14.70 5.08 -10.48
N ASP A 87 14.08 6.26 -10.46
CA ASP A 87 14.19 7.23 -9.37
C ASP A 87 13.15 6.96 -8.27
N ASP A 88 12.27 5.99 -8.49
CA ASP A 88 11.23 5.61 -7.53
C ASP A 88 11.73 4.60 -6.49
N LEU A 89 11.28 4.81 -5.25
CA LEU A 89 11.17 3.79 -4.23
C LEU A 89 9.73 3.28 -4.19
N LEU A 90 9.55 2.02 -4.59
CA LEU A 90 8.25 1.35 -4.62
C LEU A 90 8.05 0.51 -3.37
N TYR A 91 6.92 0.69 -2.69
CA TYR A 91 6.46 -0.20 -1.63
C TYR A 91 5.34 -1.11 -2.11
N ASP A 92 5.42 -2.39 -1.78
CA ASP A 92 4.33 -3.35 -2.01
C ASP A 92 3.82 -3.84 -0.65
N LEU A 93 2.61 -3.43 -0.29
CA LEU A 93 2.02 -3.69 1.03
C LEU A 93 1.15 -4.96 0.95
N GLY A 94 1.66 -6.05 1.51
CA GLY A 94 1.17 -7.42 1.24
C GLY A 94 1.89 -8.04 0.04
N SER A 95 3.22 -8.03 0.08
CA SER A 95 4.06 -8.29 -1.11
C SER A 95 4.06 -9.72 -1.63
N GLY A 96 3.60 -10.70 -0.84
CA GLY A 96 3.54 -12.09 -1.26
C GLY A 96 4.88 -12.62 -1.73
N ASP A 97 4.94 -13.14 -2.96
CA ASP A 97 6.17 -13.66 -3.56
C ASP A 97 7.12 -12.57 -4.13
N GLY A 98 6.84 -11.30 -3.87
CA GLY A 98 7.67 -10.16 -4.23
C GLY A 98 7.59 -9.73 -5.70
N ARG A 99 6.72 -10.33 -6.52
CA ARG A 99 6.70 -10.11 -7.97
C ARG A 99 6.56 -8.64 -8.41
N LEU A 100 5.84 -7.79 -7.66
CA LEU A 100 5.69 -6.37 -8.02
C LEU A 100 7.02 -5.63 -7.88
N VAL A 101 7.66 -5.69 -6.71
CA VAL A 101 8.94 -5.02 -6.45
C VAL A 101 10.07 -5.61 -7.30
N ILE A 102 10.09 -6.92 -7.51
CA ILE A 102 11.07 -7.58 -8.38
C ILE A 102 10.90 -7.12 -9.83
N THR A 103 9.66 -7.11 -10.35
CA THR A 103 9.40 -6.62 -11.72
C THR A 103 9.77 -5.15 -11.85
N ALA A 104 9.50 -4.33 -10.83
CA ALA A 104 9.86 -2.92 -10.82
C ALA A 104 11.39 -2.73 -10.94
N ALA A 105 12.15 -3.47 -10.14
CA ALA A 105 13.62 -3.45 -10.15
C ALA A 105 14.20 -3.93 -11.49
N GLN A 106 13.68 -5.03 -12.05
CA GLN A 106 14.15 -5.60 -13.32
C GLN A 106 13.86 -4.69 -14.52
N LYS A 107 12.65 -4.14 -14.62
CA LYS A 107 12.19 -3.42 -15.83
C LYS A 107 12.50 -1.94 -15.81
N TYR A 108 12.39 -1.31 -14.65
CA TYR A 108 12.50 0.14 -14.51
C TYR A 108 13.76 0.56 -13.76
N GLY A 109 14.46 -0.38 -13.13
CA GLY A 109 15.62 -0.08 -12.29
C GLY A 109 15.27 0.59 -10.97
N ALA A 110 13.99 0.60 -10.59
CA ALA A 110 13.50 1.15 -9.33
C ALA A 110 14.05 0.38 -8.12
N ARG A 111 14.05 1.02 -6.96
CA ARG A 111 14.22 0.32 -5.67
C ARG A 111 12.87 -0.16 -5.17
N GLY A 112 12.85 -1.26 -4.43
CA GLY A 112 11.61 -1.88 -3.97
C GLY A 112 11.68 -2.34 -2.52
N ILE A 113 10.61 -2.14 -1.77
CA ILE A 113 10.43 -2.69 -0.43
C ILE A 113 9.12 -3.48 -0.40
N GLY A 114 9.21 -4.79 -0.22
CA GLY A 114 8.05 -5.65 0.00
C GLY A 114 7.79 -5.86 1.49
N ILE A 115 6.57 -5.59 1.95
CA ILE A 115 6.14 -5.87 3.32
C ILE A 115 5.12 -7.00 3.27
N ASP A 116 5.36 -8.07 4.04
CA ASP A 116 4.41 -9.15 4.22
C ASP A 116 4.50 -9.70 5.65
N ILE A 117 3.38 -10.15 6.20
CA ILE A 117 3.35 -10.69 7.57
C ILE A 117 3.75 -12.17 7.61
N ASP A 118 3.55 -12.89 6.50
CA ASP A 118 3.80 -14.31 6.38
C ASP A 118 5.30 -14.58 6.15
N PRO A 119 6.01 -15.23 7.10
CA PRO A 119 7.42 -15.55 6.94
C PRO A 119 7.71 -16.45 5.73
N GLN A 120 6.75 -17.29 5.30
CA GLN A 120 6.92 -18.12 4.11
C GLN A 120 6.95 -17.27 2.84
N ARG A 121 6.09 -16.25 2.75
CA ARG A 121 6.07 -15.30 1.63
C ARG A 121 7.35 -14.48 1.57
N ILE A 122 7.85 -14.02 2.71
CA ILE A 122 9.14 -13.32 2.78
C ILE A 122 10.30 -14.20 2.33
N ALA A 123 10.34 -15.48 2.70
CA ALA A 123 11.37 -16.40 2.26
C ALA A 123 11.32 -16.63 0.74
N GLU A 124 10.13 -16.88 0.18
CA GLU A 124 9.89 -17.05 -1.25
C GLU A 124 10.26 -15.79 -2.05
N ALA A 125 9.90 -14.61 -1.56
CA ALA A 125 10.21 -13.34 -2.21
C ALA A 125 11.72 -13.07 -2.28
N LYS A 126 12.47 -13.43 -1.23
CA LYS A 126 13.94 -13.33 -1.22
C LYS A 126 14.58 -14.30 -2.22
N GLU A 127 14.09 -15.54 -2.30
CA GLU A 127 14.55 -16.52 -3.29
C GLU A 127 14.28 -16.02 -4.72
N ASN A 128 13.06 -15.54 -5.00
CA ASN A 128 12.70 -14.98 -6.29
C ASN A 128 13.55 -13.76 -6.67
N ALA A 129 13.91 -12.90 -5.70
CA ALA A 129 14.79 -11.76 -5.96
C ALA A 129 16.22 -12.18 -6.29
N ALA A 130 16.73 -13.24 -5.67
CA ALA A 130 18.03 -13.83 -5.98
C ALA A 130 18.04 -14.46 -7.38
N GLU A 131 17.01 -15.23 -7.73
CA GLU A 131 16.83 -15.78 -9.07
C GLU A 131 16.75 -14.68 -10.15
N ALA A 132 16.03 -13.60 -9.82
CA ALA A 132 15.88 -12.42 -10.65
C ALA A 132 17.14 -11.53 -10.70
N LYS A 133 18.11 -11.76 -9.81
CA LYS A 133 19.37 -10.99 -9.65
C LYS A 133 19.15 -9.51 -9.39
N VAL A 134 18.24 -9.19 -8.45
CA VAL A 134 17.89 -7.81 -8.06
C VAL A 134 18.02 -7.54 -6.56
N GLU A 135 18.70 -8.42 -5.83
CA GLU A 135 18.90 -8.32 -4.36
C GLU A 135 19.53 -7.00 -3.92
N ASP A 136 20.29 -6.33 -4.80
CA ASP A 136 20.88 -5.01 -4.56
C ASP A 136 19.87 -3.85 -4.60
N LYS A 137 18.65 -4.10 -5.08
CA LYS A 137 17.60 -3.10 -5.28
C LYS A 137 16.34 -3.34 -4.47
N VAL A 138 16.14 -4.56 -3.96
CA VAL A 138 14.92 -4.93 -3.25
C VAL A 138 15.19 -5.39 -1.83
N GLU A 139 14.30 -5.00 -0.93
CA GLU A 139 14.29 -5.42 0.46
C GLU A 139 12.93 -6.07 0.79
N PHE A 140 12.93 -7.12 1.59
CA PHE A 140 11.69 -7.75 2.09
C PHE A 140 11.66 -7.75 3.60
N ARG A 141 10.60 -7.16 4.15
CA ARG A 141 10.40 -6.96 5.59
C ARG A 141 9.22 -7.80 6.07
N ARG A 142 9.48 -8.66 7.06
CA ARG A 142 8.41 -9.35 7.78
C ARG A 142 7.78 -8.38 8.78
N ALA A 143 6.62 -7.83 8.47
CA ALA A 143 5.94 -6.87 9.33
C ALA A 143 4.44 -6.80 9.03
N ASP A 144 3.67 -6.27 10.00
CA ASP A 144 2.31 -5.82 9.73
C ASP A 144 2.36 -4.49 8.97
N LEU A 145 1.72 -4.44 7.80
CA LEU A 145 1.64 -3.23 6.98
C LEU A 145 0.96 -2.06 7.72
N PHE A 146 0.05 -2.34 8.66
CA PHE A 146 -0.69 -1.30 9.39
C PHE A 146 0.14 -0.62 10.49
N THR A 147 1.31 -1.16 10.81
CA THR A 147 2.24 -0.58 11.80
C THR A 147 3.60 -0.23 11.19
N SER A 148 3.76 -0.44 9.89
CA SER A 148 4.99 -0.16 9.16
C SER A 148 5.09 1.31 8.75
N ASP A 149 6.32 1.82 8.70
CA ASP A 149 6.64 3.11 8.09
C ASP A 149 6.91 2.92 6.60
N PHE A 150 6.15 3.64 5.78
CA PHE A 150 6.30 3.70 4.32
C PHE A 150 6.28 5.16 3.84
N SER A 151 6.60 6.13 4.71
CA SER A 151 6.55 7.56 4.43
C SER A 151 7.47 8.03 3.29
N ASP A 152 8.53 7.26 2.99
CA ASP A 152 9.48 7.53 1.90
C ASP A 152 9.06 6.95 0.54
N ALA A 153 7.90 6.29 0.46
CA ALA A 153 7.40 5.70 -0.78
C ALA A 153 7.05 6.75 -1.84
N ASN A 154 7.55 6.54 -3.07
CA ASN A 154 7.13 7.30 -4.25
C ASN A 154 5.99 6.62 -5.02
N VAL A 155 5.93 5.29 -4.91
CA VAL A 155 4.90 4.43 -5.49
C VAL A 155 4.49 3.38 -4.46
N ILE A 156 3.20 3.11 -4.34
CA ILE A 156 2.65 2.02 -3.51
C ILE A 156 1.84 1.09 -4.42
N THR A 157 2.07 -0.21 -4.30
CA THR A 157 1.23 -1.25 -4.91
C THR A 157 0.46 -2.01 -3.84
N LEU A 158 -0.79 -2.35 -4.17
CA LEU A 158 -1.71 -3.05 -3.28
C LEU A 158 -2.38 -4.20 -4.02
N TYR A 159 -2.53 -5.33 -3.34
CA TYR A 159 -3.54 -6.33 -3.67
C TYR A 159 -4.19 -6.82 -2.36
N LEU A 160 -4.96 -5.92 -1.74
CA LEU A 160 -5.61 -6.12 -0.45
C LEU A 160 -7.12 -5.96 -0.60
N LEU A 161 -7.91 -6.62 0.25
CA LEU A 161 -9.37 -6.48 0.26
C LEU A 161 -9.82 -5.02 0.45
N ASP A 162 -11.00 -4.65 -0.08
CA ASP A 162 -11.57 -3.30 0.08
C ASP A 162 -11.61 -2.82 1.54
N THR A 163 -11.90 -3.72 2.48
CA THR A 163 -11.92 -3.41 3.92
C THR A 163 -10.55 -3.02 4.46
N LEU A 164 -9.50 -3.72 4.02
CA LEU A 164 -8.12 -3.40 4.39
C LEU A 164 -7.64 -2.11 3.73
N ASN A 165 -7.98 -1.89 2.46
CA ASN A 165 -7.69 -0.64 1.77
C ASN A 165 -8.31 0.57 2.50
N ARG A 166 -9.57 0.46 2.96
CA ARG A 166 -10.20 1.52 3.76
C ARG A 166 -9.51 1.75 5.10
N LYS A 167 -9.09 0.68 5.79
CA LYS A 167 -8.33 0.78 7.05
C LYS A 167 -6.95 1.43 6.84
N LEU A 168 -6.32 1.18 5.70
CA LEU A 168 -4.99 1.70 5.34
C LEU A 168 -5.04 3.17 4.86
N ARG A 169 -6.14 3.58 4.23
CA ARG A 169 -6.31 4.90 3.60
C ARG A 169 -5.93 6.10 4.50
N PRO A 170 -6.32 6.17 5.78
CA PRO A 170 -5.87 7.26 6.65
C PRO A 170 -4.35 7.33 6.79
N GLN A 171 -3.67 6.20 6.86
CA GLN A 171 -2.21 6.14 6.95
C GLN A 171 -1.54 6.58 5.65
N LEU A 172 -2.13 6.27 4.49
CA LEU A 172 -1.64 6.78 3.20
C LEU A 172 -1.65 8.31 3.17
N PHE A 173 -2.75 8.96 3.58
CA PHE A 173 -2.80 10.42 3.65
C PHE A 173 -1.87 11.02 4.71
N GLN A 174 -1.57 10.28 5.78
CA GLN A 174 -0.72 10.76 6.87
C GLN A 174 0.78 10.61 6.60
N GLN A 175 1.20 9.48 6.02
CA GLN A 175 2.61 9.12 5.94
C GLN A 175 3.28 9.62 4.66
N VAL A 176 2.63 9.48 3.50
CA VAL A 176 3.30 9.70 2.21
C VAL A 176 3.09 11.10 1.66
N GLN A 177 4.05 11.53 0.84
CA GLN A 177 4.07 12.86 0.28
C GLN A 177 3.00 13.06 -0.81
N PRO A 178 2.49 14.30 -0.99
CA PRO A 178 1.72 14.65 -2.17
C PRO A 178 2.47 14.31 -3.46
N GLY A 179 1.82 13.56 -4.35
CA GLY A 179 2.40 13.06 -5.59
C GLY A 179 2.81 11.58 -5.52
N THR A 180 2.81 10.96 -4.34
CA THR A 180 2.94 9.51 -4.23
C THR A 180 1.80 8.84 -4.99
N ARG A 181 2.16 7.88 -5.84
CA ARG A 181 1.25 7.18 -6.75
C ARG A 181 0.86 5.84 -6.15
N ILE A 182 -0.41 5.47 -6.24
CA ILE A 182 -0.90 4.21 -5.69
C ILE A 182 -1.57 3.42 -6.79
N VAL A 183 -1.27 2.12 -6.90
CA VAL A 183 -1.98 1.21 -7.80
C VAL A 183 -2.47 -0.01 -7.05
N SER A 184 -3.75 -0.30 -7.16
CA SER A 184 -4.40 -1.44 -6.51
C SER A 184 -4.95 -2.43 -7.51
N HIS A 185 -4.73 -3.73 -7.28
CA HIS A 185 -5.36 -4.83 -8.01
C HIS A 185 -6.73 -5.16 -7.40
N ALA A 186 -7.76 -5.20 -8.24
CA ALA A 186 -9.14 -5.65 -7.99
C ALA A 186 -9.97 -4.83 -6.99
N PHE A 187 -9.34 -4.19 -6.01
CA PHE A 187 -9.99 -3.57 -4.86
C PHE A 187 -9.79 -2.06 -4.84
N ARG A 188 -10.82 -1.34 -4.41
CA ARG A 188 -10.88 0.13 -4.36
C ARG A 188 -10.58 0.62 -2.93
N MET A 189 -10.58 1.94 -2.75
CA MET A 189 -10.38 2.60 -1.46
C MET A 189 -11.67 3.27 -0.96
N GLY A 190 -12.80 2.55 -1.00
CA GLY A 190 -14.09 3.10 -0.59
C GLY A 190 -14.59 4.24 -1.48
N ASP A 191 -14.94 5.36 -0.86
CA ASP A 191 -15.44 6.59 -1.51
C ASP A 191 -14.34 7.48 -2.11
N TRP A 192 -13.06 7.08 -2.00
CA TRP A 192 -11.98 7.74 -2.72
C TRP A 192 -11.92 7.22 -4.17
N ASP A 193 -12.51 7.98 -5.08
CA ASP A 193 -12.51 7.67 -6.51
C ASP A 193 -11.07 7.58 -7.07
N PRO A 194 -10.76 6.60 -7.95
CA PRO A 194 -9.50 6.51 -8.65
C PRO A 194 -9.38 7.61 -9.70
N ASP A 195 -8.16 8.09 -9.88
CA ASP A 195 -7.79 9.02 -10.95
C ASP A 195 -7.75 8.32 -12.31
N ALA A 196 -7.49 7.01 -12.34
CA ALA A 196 -7.61 6.18 -13.53
C ALA A 196 -7.90 4.70 -13.18
N GLU A 197 -8.47 3.97 -14.12
CA GLU A 197 -8.71 2.53 -14.00
C GLU A 197 -8.43 1.81 -15.31
N ARG A 198 -8.10 0.52 -15.22
CA ARG A 198 -7.80 -0.32 -16.37
C ARG A 198 -8.25 -1.75 -16.13
N THR A 199 -8.95 -2.32 -17.10
CA THR A 199 -9.36 -3.74 -17.10
C THR A 199 -8.56 -4.51 -18.15
N LEU A 200 -8.01 -5.66 -17.77
CA LEU A 200 -7.35 -6.61 -18.66
C LEU A 200 -8.10 -7.93 -18.73
N LYS A 201 -8.15 -8.53 -19.93
CA LYS A 201 -8.63 -9.90 -20.12
C LYS A 201 -7.44 -10.84 -20.25
N ILE A 202 -7.22 -11.71 -19.27
CA ILE A 202 -6.11 -12.67 -19.23
C ILE A 202 -6.72 -14.07 -19.16
N LYS A 203 -6.47 -14.89 -20.19
CA LYS A 203 -6.99 -16.27 -20.32
C LYS A 203 -8.52 -16.39 -20.09
N GLY A 204 -9.28 -15.38 -20.51
CA GLY A 204 -10.74 -15.35 -20.39
C GLY A 204 -11.28 -14.75 -19.08
N SER A 205 -10.42 -14.45 -18.11
CA SER A 205 -10.78 -13.77 -16.86
C SER A 205 -10.48 -12.27 -16.93
N GLU A 206 -11.32 -11.45 -16.32
CA GLU A 206 -11.13 -10.00 -16.21
C GLU A 206 -10.39 -9.64 -14.91
N TYR A 207 -9.43 -8.72 -15.03
CA TYR A 207 -8.61 -8.22 -13.93
C TYR A 207 -8.59 -6.70 -13.96
N ASN A 208 -8.95 -6.07 -12.85
CA ASN A 208 -9.03 -4.61 -12.73
C ASN A 208 -7.81 -4.06 -11.97
N ALA A 209 -7.29 -2.94 -12.44
CA ALA A 209 -6.33 -2.12 -11.73
C ALA A 209 -6.87 -0.70 -11.59
N TYR A 210 -6.67 -0.11 -10.42
CA TYR A 210 -7.08 1.26 -10.08
C TYR A 210 -5.86 2.07 -9.67
N TYR A 211 -5.87 3.36 -10.01
CA TYR A 211 -4.75 4.27 -9.79
C TYR A 211 -5.20 5.56 -9.09
N TRP A 212 -4.39 6.01 -8.14
CA TRP A 212 -4.58 7.26 -7.41
C TRP A 212 -3.26 8.00 -7.28
N VAL A 213 -3.34 9.32 -7.10
CA VAL A 213 -2.23 10.17 -6.67
C VAL A 213 -2.62 10.86 -5.37
N ILE A 214 -1.75 10.80 -4.36
CA ILE A 214 -1.96 11.51 -3.09
C ILE A 214 -2.00 13.02 -3.39
N PRO A 215 -3.13 13.71 -3.17
CA PRO A 215 -3.26 15.13 -3.41
C PRO A 215 -2.64 15.93 -2.26
N ALA A 216 -2.08 17.09 -2.58
CA ALA A 216 -1.72 18.06 -1.55
C ALA A 216 -2.99 18.61 -0.88
N ASN A 217 -2.87 18.98 0.40
CA ASN A 217 -3.99 19.54 1.14
C ASN A 217 -4.16 21.03 0.81
N MET A 218 -5.13 21.38 -0.01
CA MET A 218 -5.55 22.74 -0.35
C MET A 218 -6.66 23.31 0.54
N SER A 219 -7.23 22.53 1.47
CA SER A 219 -8.39 22.96 2.27
C SER A 219 -8.10 24.13 3.21
N GLY A 220 -9.12 24.90 3.58
CA GLY A 220 -8.98 26.01 4.54
C GLY A 220 -9.11 27.37 3.89
N ARG A 221 -8.74 28.41 4.64
CA ARG A 221 -8.97 29.81 4.25
C ARG A 221 -7.73 30.39 3.60
N TRP A 222 -7.94 31.09 2.50
CA TRP A 222 -6.87 31.63 1.67
C TRP A 222 -7.09 33.11 1.43
N LYS A 223 -5.99 33.87 1.52
CA LYS A 223 -5.92 35.26 1.10
C LYS A 223 -5.28 35.34 -0.28
N VAL A 224 -6.07 35.73 -1.28
CA VAL A 224 -5.69 35.81 -2.69
C VAL A 224 -5.06 37.16 -3.00
N SER A 225 -4.02 37.16 -3.84
CA SER A 225 -3.30 38.35 -4.31
C SER A 225 -2.85 38.21 -5.78
N GLY A 226 -2.55 39.34 -6.42
CA GLY A 226 -2.06 39.38 -7.82
C GLY A 226 -3.14 39.73 -8.85
N GLY A 227 -2.87 40.72 -9.71
CA GLY A 227 -3.83 41.32 -10.66
C GLY A 227 -4.77 42.36 -10.02
N GLU A 228 -5.36 43.27 -10.81
CA GLU A 228 -6.52 44.08 -10.38
C GLU A 228 -7.68 43.11 -10.05
N GLY A 229 -7.79 42.68 -8.79
CA GLY A 229 -8.87 41.78 -8.35
C GLY A 229 -8.74 40.31 -8.77
N GLY A 230 -7.52 39.78 -8.92
CA GLY A 230 -7.30 38.33 -8.84
C GLY A 230 -7.99 37.49 -9.90
N ALA A 231 -7.97 37.90 -11.18
CA ALA A 231 -8.61 37.13 -12.24
C ALA A 231 -10.11 36.81 -11.98
N GLY A 232 -10.79 37.63 -11.18
CA GLY A 232 -12.18 37.44 -10.75
C GLY A 232 -12.37 36.59 -9.48
N ILE A 233 -11.29 36.29 -8.74
CA ILE A 233 -11.32 35.58 -7.46
C ILE A 233 -11.36 36.61 -6.31
N PRO A 234 -12.29 36.48 -5.34
CA PRO A 234 -12.33 37.35 -4.16
C PRO A 234 -11.02 37.34 -3.36
N GLU A 235 -10.72 38.44 -2.65
CA GLU A 235 -9.53 38.54 -1.79
C GLU A 235 -9.48 37.43 -0.74
N THR A 236 -10.64 37.00 -0.23
CA THR A 236 -10.73 35.91 0.72
C THR A 236 -11.62 34.80 0.17
N VAL A 237 -11.10 33.57 0.17
CA VAL A 237 -11.83 32.37 -0.21
C VAL A 237 -11.62 31.25 0.80
N THR A 238 -12.56 30.33 0.86
CA THR A 238 -12.46 29.08 1.62
C THR A 238 -12.47 27.91 0.66
N VAL A 239 -11.50 27.01 0.77
CA VAL A 239 -11.41 25.78 -0.01
C VAL A 239 -11.88 24.62 0.86
N GLU A 240 -12.91 23.93 0.40
CA GLU A 240 -13.31 22.62 0.91
C GLU A 240 -12.63 21.55 0.05
N GLN A 241 -12.11 20.51 0.68
CA GLN A 241 -11.47 19.41 -0.03
C GLN A 241 -11.91 18.07 0.55
N THR A 242 -12.22 17.15 -0.35
CA THR A 242 -12.41 15.74 -0.04
C THR A 242 -11.60 14.96 -1.04
N PHE A 243 -10.56 14.27 -0.56
CA PHE A 243 -9.55 13.61 -1.38
C PHE A 243 -8.97 14.53 -2.45
N GLN A 244 -9.10 14.18 -3.74
CA GLN A 244 -8.60 14.98 -4.86
C GLN A 244 -9.57 16.09 -5.29
N LYS A 245 -10.80 16.14 -4.78
CA LYS A 245 -11.83 17.09 -5.24
C LYS A 245 -11.86 18.31 -4.35
N ILE A 246 -11.88 19.50 -4.96
CA ILE A 246 -11.96 20.78 -4.26
C ILE A 246 -13.21 21.57 -4.66
N THR A 247 -13.76 22.29 -3.71
CA THR A 247 -14.82 23.29 -3.88
C THR A 247 -14.33 24.61 -3.30
N VAL A 248 -14.46 25.71 -4.05
CA VAL A 248 -14.03 27.04 -3.61
C VAL A 248 -15.25 27.89 -3.31
N ARG A 249 -15.28 28.50 -2.13
CA ARG A 249 -16.33 29.39 -1.65
C ARG A 249 -15.81 30.81 -1.47
N SER A 250 -16.66 31.79 -1.72
CA SER A 250 -16.37 33.20 -1.43
C SER A 250 -16.34 33.47 0.08
N GLY A 251 -15.39 34.27 0.55
CA GLY A 251 -15.33 34.69 1.95
C GLY A 251 -14.67 33.66 2.88
N ALA A 252 -14.73 33.95 4.18
CA ALA A 252 -13.98 33.24 5.22
C ALA A 252 -14.74 32.08 5.88
N GLY A 253 -15.89 31.65 5.33
CA GLY A 253 -16.76 30.67 5.98
C GLY A 253 -17.43 29.71 5.00
N GLU A 254 -17.99 28.63 5.56
CA GLU A 254 -18.70 27.58 4.82
C GLU A 254 -20.03 28.06 4.22
N ASP A 255 -20.60 29.13 4.77
CA ASP A 255 -21.82 29.78 4.26
C ASP A 255 -21.57 30.60 2.97
N GLY A 256 -20.32 30.69 2.52
CA GLY A 256 -19.94 31.37 1.29
C GLY A 256 -20.56 30.72 0.05
N GLU A 257 -20.87 31.53 -0.97
CA GLU A 257 -21.32 31.02 -2.26
C GLU A 257 -20.22 30.19 -2.92
N VAL A 258 -20.59 29.04 -3.51
CA VAL A 258 -19.66 28.21 -4.27
C VAL A 258 -19.33 28.91 -5.59
N ILE A 259 -18.12 29.44 -5.69
CA ILE A 259 -17.60 30.20 -6.82
C ILE A 259 -16.69 29.39 -7.75
N GLY A 260 -16.32 28.16 -7.38
CA GLY A 260 -15.51 27.29 -8.23
C GLY A 260 -15.39 25.86 -7.71
N ASP A 261 -14.90 24.99 -8.57
CA ASP A 261 -14.62 23.58 -8.28
C ASP A 261 -13.40 23.11 -9.07
N GLY A 262 -12.78 22.02 -8.63
CA GLY A 262 -11.53 21.58 -9.22
C GLY A 262 -11.02 20.25 -8.71
N THR A 263 -9.82 19.91 -9.17
CA THR A 263 -9.10 18.71 -8.73
C THR A 263 -7.65 18.99 -8.41
N VAL A 264 -7.10 18.21 -7.49
CA VAL A 264 -5.71 18.26 -7.02
C VAL A 264 -5.04 16.93 -7.36
N ASN A 265 -3.87 16.98 -7.98
CA ASN A 265 -3.07 15.81 -8.32
C ASN A 265 -1.63 16.07 -7.87
N GLY A 266 -1.21 15.41 -6.79
CA GLY A 266 0.01 15.77 -6.08
C GLY A 266 -0.01 17.24 -5.65
N LYS A 267 1.06 17.97 -5.97
CA LYS A 267 1.15 19.42 -5.72
C LYS A 267 0.50 20.28 -6.80
N SER A 268 -0.02 19.69 -7.88
CA SER A 268 -0.65 20.45 -8.96
C SER A 268 -2.17 20.45 -8.81
N PHE A 269 -2.84 21.51 -9.28
CA PHE A 269 -4.30 21.54 -9.29
C PHE A 269 -4.86 22.20 -10.55
N THR A 270 -6.13 21.91 -10.83
CA THR A 270 -6.94 22.65 -11.80
C THR A 270 -8.16 23.20 -11.07
N LEU A 271 -8.43 24.49 -11.25
CA LEU A 271 -9.59 25.20 -10.69
C LEU A 271 -10.42 25.77 -11.83
N THR A 272 -11.70 25.46 -11.84
CA THR A 272 -12.69 26.06 -12.74
C THR A 272 -13.56 27.02 -11.94
N MET A 273 -13.49 28.30 -12.24
CA MET A 273 -14.38 29.30 -11.67
C MET A 273 -15.75 29.22 -12.32
N LYS A 274 -16.80 29.44 -11.54
CA LYS A 274 -18.15 29.68 -12.04
C LYS A 274 -18.21 31.10 -12.60
N LYS A 275 -19.06 31.29 -13.61
CA LYS A 275 -19.35 32.60 -14.19
C LYS A 275 -20.79 32.98 -13.81
N GLU A 276 -21.02 34.25 -13.49
CA GLU A 276 -22.39 34.76 -13.46
C GLU A 276 -22.99 34.72 -14.88
N GLY A 277 -24.12 34.00 -15.05
CA GLY A 277 -24.83 33.85 -16.34
C GLY A 277 -24.42 32.64 -17.18
N LYS A 278 -24.67 32.69 -18.50
CA LYS A 278 -24.38 31.55 -19.41
C LYS A 278 -22.89 31.52 -19.83
N GLY A 279 -22.14 30.50 -19.40
CA GLY A 279 -20.77 30.20 -19.84
C GLY A 279 -19.92 29.51 -18.76
N LYS A 280 -18.76 28.97 -19.13
CA LYS A 280 -17.74 28.53 -18.15
C LYS A 280 -16.89 29.74 -17.73
N GLY A 281 -16.57 29.86 -16.42
CA GLY A 281 -15.64 30.87 -15.94
C GLY A 281 -14.19 30.52 -16.28
N GLY A 282 -13.25 31.29 -15.72
CA GLY A 282 -11.81 31.08 -15.94
C GLY A 282 -11.36 29.70 -15.44
N VAL A 283 -10.52 29.03 -16.22
CA VAL A 283 -9.81 27.82 -15.78
C VAL A 283 -8.38 28.21 -15.42
N PHE A 284 -7.98 27.86 -14.21
CA PHE A 284 -6.65 28.09 -13.67
C PHE A 284 -5.97 26.75 -13.44
N LYS A 285 -4.67 26.72 -13.74
CA LYS A 285 -3.78 25.64 -13.35
C LYS A 285 -2.71 26.22 -12.46
N GLY A 286 -2.39 25.51 -11.39
CA GLY A 286 -1.45 26.00 -10.41
C GLY A 286 -0.77 24.90 -9.65
N LYS A 287 0.08 25.34 -8.72
CA LYS A 287 0.74 24.50 -7.74
C LYS A 287 0.43 25.02 -6.35
N ILE A 288 0.35 24.08 -5.42
CA ILE A 288 0.34 24.34 -3.99
C ILE A 288 1.67 23.87 -3.40
N ASP A 289 2.26 24.72 -2.57
CA ASP A 289 3.40 24.37 -1.73
C ASP A 289 3.07 24.81 -0.30
N ASP A 290 2.64 23.84 0.50
CA ASP A 290 2.11 24.00 1.85
C ASP A 290 1.08 25.13 1.96
N ASN A 291 1.50 26.30 2.46
CA ASN A 291 0.62 27.44 2.70
C ASN A 291 0.62 28.47 1.57
N SER A 292 1.25 28.15 0.44
CA SER A 292 1.31 29.03 -0.73
C SER A 292 0.67 28.38 -1.95
N ILE A 293 -0.05 29.16 -2.73
CA ILE A 293 -0.57 28.80 -4.05
C ILE A 293 -0.03 29.77 -5.08
N GLU A 294 0.38 29.23 -6.22
CA GLU A 294 0.59 30.00 -7.45
C GLU A 294 -0.22 29.38 -8.58
N ALA A 295 -1.03 30.19 -9.27
CA ALA A 295 -1.83 29.72 -10.38
C ALA A 295 -1.87 30.73 -11.52
N SER A 296 -2.12 30.23 -12.73
CA SER A 296 -2.32 31.05 -13.91
C SER A 296 -3.38 30.45 -14.83
N GLY A 297 -4.03 31.31 -15.60
CA GLY A 297 -5.11 30.88 -16.47
C GLY A 297 -5.61 31.98 -17.38
N LYS A 298 -6.72 31.69 -18.06
CA LYS A 298 -7.42 32.67 -18.90
C LYS A 298 -8.15 33.66 -17.98
N GLY A 299 -7.43 34.72 -17.59
CA GLY A 299 -7.85 35.70 -16.59
C GLY A 299 -6.68 36.35 -15.85
N GLY A 300 -5.48 35.77 -15.95
CA GLY A 300 -4.26 36.29 -15.33
C GLY A 300 -3.60 35.25 -14.42
N ALA A 301 -2.49 35.66 -13.80
CA ALA A 301 -1.84 34.91 -12.74
C ALA A 301 -2.26 35.47 -11.37
N TRP A 302 -2.38 34.58 -10.39
CA TRP A 302 -2.70 34.92 -9.01
C TRP A 302 -1.91 34.05 -8.05
N LYS A 303 -1.78 34.52 -6.82
CA LYS A 303 -1.18 33.82 -5.70
C LYS A 303 -2.15 33.79 -4.53
N ALA A 304 -1.98 32.84 -3.61
CA ALA A 304 -2.71 32.88 -2.35
C ALA A 304 -1.86 32.35 -1.20
N GLU A 305 -2.11 32.89 -0.01
CA GLU A 305 -1.49 32.46 1.24
C GLU A 305 -2.57 31.90 2.18
N ARG A 306 -2.32 30.73 2.77
CA ARG A 306 -3.26 30.10 3.70
C ARG A 306 -3.21 30.79 5.05
N GLU A 307 -4.39 31.03 5.63
CA GLU A 307 -4.49 31.33 7.05
C GLU A 307 -4.12 30.08 7.85
N ALA A 308 -3.09 30.18 8.70
CA ALA A 308 -2.55 29.03 9.43
C ALA A 308 -3.59 28.38 10.36
N GLY A 309 -3.64 27.04 10.38
CA GLY A 309 -4.53 26.27 11.25
C GLY A 309 -5.97 26.19 10.74
N THR A 310 -6.21 26.51 9.48
CA THR A 310 -7.53 26.44 8.84
C THR A 310 -7.70 25.24 7.93
N GLU A 311 -6.62 24.51 7.69
CA GLU A 311 -6.63 23.24 6.99
C GLU A 311 -7.49 22.20 7.70
N LYS A 312 -8.15 21.37 6.90
CA LYS A 312 -8.98 20.25 7.33
C LYS A 312 -8.40 18.93 6.82
N PRO A 313 -8.70 17.80 7.47
CA PRO A 313 -8.34 16.48 6.96
C PRO A 313 -8.91 16.23 5.56
N LEU A 314 -8.14 15.52 4.72
CA LEU A 314 -8.54 15.19 3.34
C LEU A 314 -9.47 13.99 3.23
N ASP A 315 -9.32 13.07 4.18
CA ASP A 315 -10.19 11.92 4.39
C ASP A 315 -11.18 12.33 5.49
N PRO A 316 -12.40 12.77 5.14
CA PRO A 316 -13.42 13.01 6.14
C PRO A 316 -13.69 11.66 6.79
N ALA A 317 -13.33 11.51 8.07
CA ALA A 317 -13.47 10.25 8.78
C ALA A 317 -14.87 9.68 8.51
N THR A 318 -14.93 8.50 7.88
CA THR A 318 -16.11 7.68 8.01
C THR A 318 -16.19 7.34 9.48
N ASP A 319 -17.22 7.83 10.17
CA ASP A 319 -17.55 7.36 11.51
C ASP A 319 -17.38 5.84 11.52
N SER A 320 -16.55 5.39 12.46
CA SER A 320 -16.15 4.00 12.62
C SER A 320 -17.39 3.12 12.77
N ASP A 321 -17.72 2.34 11.73
CA ASP A 321 -18.58 1.16 11.84
C ASP A 321 -17.72 -0.08 12.17
#